data_AF-A0A925C8A6-F1
#
_entry.id   AF-A0A925C8A6-F1
#
_cell.length_a   1.000
_cell.length_b   1.000
_cell.length_c   1.000
_cell.angle_alpha   90.00
_cell.angle_beta   90.00
_cell.angle_gamma   90.00
#
_symmetry.space_group_name_H-M   'P 1'
#
loop_
_entity.id
_entity.type
_entity.pdbx_description
1 polymer ?
#
loop_
_entity_poly.entity_id
_entity_poly.type
_entity_poly.pdbx_seq_one_letter_code
_entity_poly.pdbx_strand_id
1 'polypeptide(L)'
;MVRFRAQIFVVASVLACGCASKNVDTPPNLVSDLPPPSEGVTTGALQGSGYQLSEEELKFDCKKLTGTMQIRILQMRDYDPSKKTSTVARSLQWATTPIFGGTKEGVDPDGQYLKDRAMLEAYNRQLRSKQCKSFDLDTELATKSTEVTPMPR
;
A
#
# COMPACT_ATOMS: atom_id res chain seq x y z
N MET A 1 25.19 -47.79 30.12
CA MET A 1 26.30 -48.21 29.24
C MET A 1 25.82 -49.33 28.32
N VAL A 2 25.81 -49.04 27.01
CA VAL A 2 25.96 -49.86 25.78
C VAL A 2 25.38 -51.31 25.71
N ARG A 3 24.53 -51.56 24.69
CA ARG A 3 24.76 -52.45 23.51
C ARG A 3 23.41 -52.86 22.86
N PHE A 4 23.07 -52.34 21.68
CA PHE A 4 23.33 -52.85 20.31
C PHE A 4 22.54 -54.12 19.93
N ARG A 5 21.75 -54.01 18.84
CA ARG A 5 21.54 -54.95 17.69
C ARG A 5 20.18 -54.67 17.05
N ALA A 6 20.10 -53.99 15.89
CA ALA A 6 20.27 -54.54 14.54
C ALA A 6 19.36 -55.74 14.25
N GLN A 7 18.22 -55.52 13.59
CA GLN A 7 17.68 -56.47 12.61
C GLN A 7 16.94 -55.74 11.47
N ILE A 8 17.36 -56.13 10.28
CA ILE A 8 16.87 -55.80 8.94
C ILE A 8 15.69 -56.74 8.66
N PHE A 9 14.57 -56.20 8.18
CA PHE A 9 13.57 -56.99 7.44
C PHE A 9 13.36 -56.35 6.06
N VAL A 10 13.72 -57.14 5.05
CA VAL A 10 13.44 -56.94 3.63
C VAL A 10 12.06 -57.55 3.33
N VAL A 11 11.39 -57.03 2.29
CA VAL A 11 10.34 -57.61 1.39
C VAL A 11 9.28 -56.51 1.12
N ALA A 12 9.41 -55.69 0.07
CA ALA A 12 9.12 -55.93 -1.35
C ALA A 12 7.61 -56.00 -1.73
N SER A 13 7.18 -54.96 -2.45
CA SER A 13 6.20 -54.94 -3.54
C SER A 13 4.69 -55.00 -3.25
N VAL A 14 4.00 -53.86 -3.41
CA VAL A 14 2.69 -53.79 -4.08
C VAL A 14 2.66 -52.59 -5.02
N LEU A 15 2.40 -52.87 -6.30
CA LEU A 15 2.20 -51.92 -7.38
C LEU A 15 0.86 -51.17 -7.25
N ALA A 16 0.90 -49.89 -7.64
CA ALA A 16 -0.12 -49.15 -8.39
C ALA A 16 -1.54 -49.00 -7.80
N CYS A 17 -1.78 -47.82 -7.21
CA CYS A 17 -2.97 -47.03 -7.53
C CYS A 17 -2.62 -45.54 -7.37
N GLY A 18 -2.90 -44.75 -8.39
CA GLY A 18 -2.46 -43.36 -8.50
C GLY A 18 -3.17 -42.41 -7.55
N CYS A 19 -2.37 -41.57 -6.89
CA CYS A 19 -2.68 -40.18 -6.63
C CYS A 19 -1.38 -39.41 -6.89
N ALA A 20 -1.30 -38.66 -7.98
CA ALA A 20 -0.28 -37.63 -8.13
C ALA A 20 -0.63 -36.47 -7.19
N SER A 21 -0.49 -36.68 -5.88
CA SER A 21 -0.52 -35.59 -4.90
C SER A 21 0.81 -34.87 -5.03
N LYS A 22 0.85 -33.79 -5.83
CA LYS A 22 1.86 -32.77 -5.62
C LYS A 22 1.59 -32.20 -4.24
N ASN A 23 2.46 -32.51 -3.28
CA ASN A 23 2.52 -31.80 -2.02
C ASN A 23 2.72 -30.32 -2.35
N VAL A 24 1.64 -29.54 -2.29
CA VAL A 24 1.71 -28.08 -2.15
C VAL A 24 2.01 -27.82 -0.67
N ASP A 25 3.21 -28.23 -0.26
CA ASP A 25 3.83 -27.76 0.98
C ASP A 25 4.64 -26.53 0.61
N THR A 26 3.92 -25.46 0.31
CA THR A 26 4.48 -24.12 0.39
C THR A 26 3.35 -23.20 0.81
N PRO A 27 3.42 -22.56 1.99
CA PRO A 27 2.49 -21.48 2.28
C PRO A 27 2.59 -20.47 1.13
N PRO A 28 1.46 -19.91 0.64
CA PRO A 28 1.51 -18.96 -0.45
C PRO A 28 2.43 -17.80 -0.05
N ASN A 29 3.59 -17.70 -0.69
CA ASN A 29 4.43 -16.52 -0.61
C ASN A 29 3.74 -15.47 -1.49
N LEU A 30 2.79 -14.75 -0.89
CA LEU A 30 1.99 -13.69 -1.50
C LEU A 30 2.81 -12.59 -2.18
N VAL A 31 4.14 -12.60 -2.04
CA VAL A 31 5.08 -11.61 -2.59
C VAL A 31 5.73 -12.11 -3.89
N SER A 32 5.83 -13.42 -4.10
CA SER A 32 6.59 -14.00 -5.22
C SER A 32 5.73 -14.33 -6.45
N ASP A 33 4.42 -14.46 -6.27
CA ASP A 33 3.46 -14.76 -7.35
C ASP A 33 2.79 -13.49 -7.93
N LEU A 34 3.09 -12.31 -7.37
CA LEU A 34 2.69 -11.05 -7.97
C LEU A 34 3.67 -10.74 -9.10
N PRO A 35 3.21 -10.57 -10.36
CA PRO A 35 4.06 -9.97 -11.37
C PRO A 35 4.58 -8.64 -10.83
N PRO A 36 5.87 -8.29 -11.05
CA PRO A 36 6.36 -6.96 -10.68
C PRO A 36 5.40 -5.93 -11.29
N PRO A 37 5.01 -4.88 -10.54
CA PRO A 37 4.03 -3.91 -11.03
C PRO A 37 4.47 -3.41 -12.40
N SER A 38 3.81 -3.91 -13.44
CA SER A 38 4.08 -3.57 -14.82
C SER A 38 3.66 -2.12 -15.00
N GLU A 39 4.65 -1.26 -15.21
CA GLU A 39 4.53 0.19 -15.33
C GLU A 39 4.02 0.85 -14.05
N GLY A 40 4.98 1.17 -13.16
CA GLY A 40 4.71 1.92 -11.95
C GLY A 40 3.94 3.19 -12.26
N VAL A 41 2.82 3.39 -11.57
CA VAL A 41 2.07 4.64 -11.62
C VAL A 41 3.05 5.77 -11.29
N THR A 42 3.42 6.55 -12.30
CA THR A 42 4.27 7.73 -12.19
C THR A 42 3.45 8.83 -11.52
N THR A 43 3.35 8.72 -10.20
CA THR A 43 2.81 9.79 -9.36
C THR A 43 3.88 10.87 -9.17
N GLY A 44 3.45 12.10 -8.95
CA GLY A 44 4.33 13.20 -8.60
C GLY A 44 5.15 12.95 -7.33
N ALA A 45 6.09 13.86 -7.07
CA ALA A 45 7.01 13.77 -5.94
C ALA A 45 6.81 14.93 -4.97
N LEU A 46 6.97 14.65 -3.67
CA LEU A 46 7.05 15.68 -2.64
C LEU A 46 8.45 16.33 -2.72
N GLN A 47 8.49 17.60 -3.09
CA GLN A 47 9.69 18.43 -3.11
C GLN A 47 9.72 19.35 -1.89
N GLY A 48 10.87 19.99 -1.61
CA GLY A 48 11.01 20.92 -0.48
C GLY A 48 10.02 22.11 -0.48
N SER A 49 9.40 22.42 -1.62
CA SER A 49 8.39 23.47 -1.78
C SER A 49 6.94 22.95 -1.84
N GLY A 50 6.71 21.65 -1.63
CA GLY A 50 5.40 21.00 -1.73
C GLY A 50 5.33 19.91 -2.80
N TYR A 51 4.13 19.38 -3.05
CA TYR A 51 3.93 18.30 -4.02
C TYR A 51 3.95 18.83 -5.46
N GLN A 52 4.82 18.24 -6.28
CA GLN A 52 4.92 18.50 -7.72
C GLN A 52 4.21 17.39 -8.48
N LEU A 53 3.21 17.77 -9.27
CA LEU A 53 2.44 16.85 -10.11
C LEU A 53 3.31 16.25 -11.21
N SER A 54 3.11 14.96 -11.49
CA SER A 54 3.68 14.28 -12.66
C SER A 54 3.02 14.72 -13.96
N GLU A 55 3.62 14.35 -15.10
CA GLU A 55 3.05 14.65 -16.41
C GLU A 55 1.67 14.02 -16.63
N GLU A 56 1.46 12.83 -16.05
CA GLU A 56 0.21 12.09 -16.09
C GLU A 56 -0.86 12.80 -15.28
N GLU A 57 -0.52 13.29 -14.08
CA GLU A 57 -1.44 14.01 -13.20
C GLU A 57 -1.84 15.37 -13.77
N LEU A 58 -0.93 16.05 -14.46
CA LEU A 58 -1.23 17.30 -15.15
C LEU A 58 -2.29 17.12 -16.25
N LYS A 59 -2.30 15.95 -16.90
CA LYS A 59 -3.26 15.56 -17.95
C LYS A 59 -4.63 15.16 -17.38
N PHE A 60 -4.81 15.05 -16.08
CA PHE A 60 -6.10 14.65 -15.53
C PHE A 60 -7.21 15.68 -15.80
N ASP A 61 -8.39 15.15 -16.14
CA ASP A 61 -9.62 15.93 -16.25
C ASP A 61 -10.15 16.31 -14.87
N CYS A 62 -10.99 17.35 -14.81
CA CYS A 62 -11.55 17.82 -13.55
C CYS A 62 -12.35 16.74 -12.80
N LYS A 63 -13.05 15.85 -13.52
CA LYS A 63 -13.76 14.72 -12.89
C LYS A 63 -12.80 13.75 -12.21
N LYS A 64 -11.69 13.43 -12.88
CA LYS A 64 -10.67 12.52 -12.35
C LYS A 64 -9.98 13.15 -11.15
N LEU A 65 -9.55 14.41 -11.25
CA LEU A 65 -8.98 15.16 -10.12
C LEU A 65 -9.94 15.20 -8.93
N THR A 66 -11.21 15.54 -9.17
CA THR A 66 -12.24 15.60 -8.11
C THR A 66 -12.42 14.25 -7.42
N GLY A 67 -12.57 13.17 -8.18
CA GLY A 67 -12.74 11.82 -7.62
C GLY A 67 -11.51 11.35 -6.84
N THR A 68 -10.31 11.58 -7.38
CA THR A 68 -9.05 11.28 -6.67
C THR A 68 -8.94 12.06 -5.37
N MET A 69 -9.31 13.34 -5.37
CA MET A 69 -9.32 14.16 -4.15
C MET A 69 -10.33 13.67 -3.12
N GLN A 70 -11.55 13.29 -3.52
CA GLN A 70 -12.57 12.76 -2.60
C GLN A 70 -12.07 11.50 -1.88
N ILE A 71 -11.50 10.56 -2.64
CA ILE A 71 -10.95 9.31 -2.07
C ILE A 71 -9.84 9.64 -1.08
N ARG A 72 -8.89 10.51 -1.46
CA ARG A 72 -7.76 10.85 -0.60
C ARG A 72 -8.17 11.62 0.64
N ILE A 73 -9.15 12.53 0.55
CA ILE A 73 -9.72 13.20 1.72
C ILE A 73 -10.36 12.18 2.67
N LEU A 74 -11.14 11.22 2.16
CA LEU A 74 -11.74 10.16 2.98
C LEU A 74 -10.68 9.29 3.65
N GLN A 75 -9.61 8.93 2.94
CA GLN A 75 -8.47 8.19 3.50
C GLN A 75 -7.80 8.98 4.64
N MET A 76 -7.61 10.29 4.47
CA MET A 76 -7.04 11.16 5.51
C MET A 76 -7.98 11.37 6.70
N ARG A 77 -9.31 11.27 6.51
CA ARG A 77 -10.29 11.31 7.62
C ARG A 77 -10.32 10.01 8.42
N ASP A 78 -10.16 8.88 7.74
CA ASP A 78 -10.08 7.54 8.37
C ASP A 78 -8.73 7.31 9.07
N TYR A 79 -7.73 8.15 8.79
CA TYR A 79 -6.41 8.07 9.40
C TYR A 79 -6.49 8.30 10.91
N ASP A 80 -6.48 7.20 11.67
CA ASP A 80 -6.37 7.18 13.12
C ASP A 80 -4.91 6.88 13.53
N PRO A 81 -4.13 7.90 13.97
CA PRO A 81 -2.77 7.68 14.42
C PRO A 81 -2.70 6.81 15.69
N SER A 82 -3.83 6.49 16.33
CA SER A 82 -3.95 5.63 17.53
C SER A 82 -4.05 4.15 17.17
N LYS A 83 -4.55 3.80 15.98
CA LYS A 83 -4.53 2.43 15.43
C LYS A 83 -3.15 2.06 14.90
N LYS A 84 -2.13 2.40 15.67
CA LYS A 84 -0.74 2.09 15.38
C LYS A 84 -0.62 0.59 15.21
N THR A 85 -0.22 0.13 14.02
CA THR A 85 0.31 -1.22 13.82
C THR A 85 1.27 -1.53 14.96
N SER A 86 1.14 -2.71 15.59
CA SER A 86 1.92 -3.07 16.76
C SER A 86 3.40 -2.80 16.51
N THR A 87 4.12 -2.26 17.50
CA THR A 87 5.55 -1.93 17.40
C THR A 87 6.40 -3.09 16.85
N VAL A 88 6.00 -4.32 17.15
CA VAL A 88 6.58 -5.57 16.62
C VAL A 88 6.39 -5.72 15.10
N ALA A 89 5.20 -5.41 14.57
CA ALA A 89 4.92 -5.47 13.13
C ALA A 89 5.73 -4.41 12.37
N ARG A 90 5.85 -3.20 12.94
CA ARG A 90 6.75 -2.18 12.38
C ARG A 90 8.18 -2.68 12.34
N SER A 91 8.74 -3.20 13.44
CA SER A 91 10.13 -3.68 13.44
C SER A 91 10.42 -4.76 12.40
N LEU A 92 9.46 -5.65 12.11
CA LEU A 92 9.60 -6.63 11.05
C LEU A 92 9.63 -5.99 9.66
N GLN A 93 8.76 -5.01 9.42
CA GLN A 93 8.66 -4.29 8.14
C GLN A 93 9.91 -3.45 7.86
N TRP A 94 10.52 -2.86 8.89
CA TRP A 94 11.82 -2.19 8.80
C TRP A 94 12.98 -3.16 8.55
N ALA A 95 12.91 -4.38 9.08
CA ALA A 95 13.96 -5.39 8.89
C ALA A 95 13.91 -6.03 7.49
N THR A 96 12.77 -5.94 6.78
CA THR A 96 12.58 -6.55 5.46
C THR A 96 12.61 -5.56 4.29
N THR A 97 12.62 -4.23 4.52
CA THR A 97 12.91 -3.26 3.46
C THR A 97 14.37 -3.37 3.04
N PRO A 98 14.71 -3.98 1.89
CA PRO A 98 16.09 -4.12 1.49
C PRO A 98 16.63 -2.77 1.02
N ILE A 99 17.95 -2.65 1.10
CA ILE A 99 18.78 -1.44 0.94
C ILE A 99 18.67 -0.76 -0.46
N PHE A 100 17.81 -1.27 -1.34
CA PHE A 100 17.46 -0.64 -2.62
C PHE A 100 15.99 -0.16 -2.60
N GLY A 101 15.77 1.06 -2.08
CA GLY A 101 14.59 1.85 -2.41
C GLY A 101 13.23 1.35 -1.90
N GLY A 102 13.16 0.58 -0.80
CA GLY A 102 11.87 0.25 -0.17
C GLY A 102 11.16 1.50 0.37
N THR A 103 9.87 1.67 0.06
CA THR A 103 9.10 2.85 0.46
C THR A 103 8.98 2.91 1.99
N LYS A 104 9.30 4.06 2.60
CA LYS A 104 9.08 4.33 4.04
C LYS A 104 7.58 4.46 4.40
N GLU A 105 6.70 3.89 3.59
CA GLU A 105 5.25 3.91 3.80
C GLU A 105 4.89 3.01 4.98
N GLY A 106 4.11 3.55 5.94
CA GLY A 106 3.72 2.87 7.18
C GLY A 106 4.69 3.04 8.37
N VAL A 107 5.85 3.64 8.15
CA VAL A 107 6.89 3.88 9.16
C VAL A 107 6.69 5.19 9.92
N ASP A 108 6.46 6.27 9.17
CA ASP A 108 6.25 7.62 9.67
C ASP A 108 4.84 8.06 9.26
N PRO A 109 3.85 7.94 10.16
CA PRO A 109 2.47 8.13 9.79
C PRO A 109 2.14 9.64 9.68
N ASP A 110 2.86 10.51 10.40
CA ASP A 110 2.74 11.97 10.28
C ASP A 110 3.36 12.48 8.96
N GLY A 111 4.50 11.92 8.56
CA GLY A 111 5.11 12.21 7.26
C GLY A 111 4.21 11.83 6.08
N GLN A 112 3.44 10.75 6.18
CA GLN A 112 2.44 10.39 5.17
C GLN A 112 1.27 11.38 5.14
N TYR A 113 0.75 11.77 6.31
CA TYR A 113 -0.32 12.77 6.38
C TYR A 113 0.09 14.09 5.71
N LEU A 114 1.31 14.57 5.98
CA LEU A 114 1.83 15.80 5.36
C LEU A 114 2.01 15.68 3.84
N LYS A 115 2.49 14.52 3.36
CA LYS A 115 2.60 14.23 1.92
C LYS A 115 1.22 14.26 1.25
N ASP A 116 0.23 13.60 1.85
CA ASP A 116 -1.13 13.55 1.33
C ASP A 116 -1.80 14.93 1.32
N ARG A 117 -1.58 15.72 2.38
CA ARG A 117 -2.04 17.11 2.45
C ARG A 117 -1.43 17.96 1.33
N ALA A 118 -0.12 17.88 1.14
CA ALA A 118 0.57 18.64 0.09
C ALA A 118 0.09 18.25 -1.33
N MET A 119 -0.23 16.97 -1.54
CA MET A 119 -0.79 16.48 -2.79
C MET A 119 -2.21 17.00 -3.04
N LEU A 120 -3.09 16.99 -2.03
CA LEU A 120 -4.42 17.59 -2.13
C LEU A 120 -4.34 19.08 -2.48
N GLU A 121 -3.39 19.81 -1.90
CA GLU A 121 -3.15 21.22 -2.23
C GLU A 121 -2.71 21.40 -3.69
N ALA A 122 -1.84 20.53 -4.20
CA ALA A 122 -1.41 20.54 -5.59
C ALA A 122 -2.56 20.24 -6.56
N TYR A 123 -3.39 19.25 -6.27
CA TYR A 123 -4.57 18.96 -7.08
C TYR A 123 -5.59 20.10 -7.04
N ASN A 124 -5.77 20.76 -5.90
CA ASN A 124 -6.61 21.96 -5.81
C ASN A 124 -6.08 23.11 -6.67
N ARG A 125 -4.77 23.34 -6.70
CA ARG A 125 -4.16 24.33 -7.63
C ARG A 125 -4.47 23.96 -9.09
N GLN A 126 -4.40 22.67 -9.42
CA GLN A 126 -4.70 22.17 -10.77
C GLN A 126 -6.20 22.26 -11.12
N LEU A 127 -7.10 22.06 -10.17
CA LEU A 127 -8.53 22.29 -10.39
C LEU A 127 -8.80 23.76 -10.70
N ARG A 128 -8.19 24.69 -9.94
CA ARG A 128 -8.34 26.14 -10.18
C ARG A 128 -7.72 26.58 -11.50
N SER A 129 -6.55 26.05 -11.88
CA SER A 129 -5.92 26.37 -13.17
C SER A 129 -6.79 25.93 -14.35
N LYS A 130 -7.55 24.84 -14.19
CA LYS A 130 -8.55 24.34 -15.15
C LYS A 130 -9.94 24.96 -14.98
N GLN A 131 -10.11 25.98 -14.13
CA GLN A 131 -11.39 26.66 -13.85
C GLN A 131 -12.50 25.74 -13.33
N CYS A 132 -12.12 24.70 -12.59
CA CYS A 132 -13.04 23.77 -11.96
C CYS A 132 -13.23 24.08 -10.48
N LYS A 133 -14.36 23.63 -9.92
CA LYS A 133 -14.65 23.73 -8.48
C LYS A 133 -13.53 23.09 -7.66
N SER A 134 -13.21 23.67 -6.51
CA SER A 134 -12.08 23.23 -5.67
C SER A 134 -12.55 22.93 -4.26
N PHE A 135 -11.79 22.12 -3.53
CA PHE A 135 -12.15 21.74 -2.16
C PHE A 135 -11.62 22.76 -1.15
N ASP A 136 -12.41 23.03 -0.12
CA ASP A 136 -11.93 23.70 1.09
C ASP A 136 -11.31 22.64 2.00
N LEU A 137 -10.00 22.41 1.86
CA LEU A 137 -9.32 21.29 2.51
C LEU A 137 -9.36 21.35 4.03
N ASP A 138 -9.39 22.56 4.62
CA ASP A 138 -9.43 22.72 6.07
C ASP A 138 -10.80 22.31 6.61
N THR A 139 -11.86 22.78 5.98
CA THR A 139 -13.23 22.38 6.33
C THR A 139 -13.45 20.88 6.08
N GLU A 140 -13.00 20.38 4.94
CA GLU A 140 -13.19 18.97 4.59
C GLU A 140 -12.39 18.06 5.52
N LEU A 141 -11.13 18.35 5.85
CA LEU A 141 -10.35 17.48 6.75
C LEU A 141 -10.74 17.63 8.24
N ALA A 142 -11.39 18.73 8.64
CA ALA A 142 -11.91 18.88 10.00
C ALA A 142 -13.07 17.91 10.31
N THR A 143 -13.82 17.50 9.28
CA THR A 143 -14.89 16.51 9.43
C THR A 143 -14.29 15.12 9.65
N LYS A 144 -14.61 14.48 10.78
CA LYS A 144 -14.08 13.13 11.10
C LYS A 144 -14.88 11.96 10.51
N SER A 145 -16.09 12.22 10.01
CA SER A 145 -16.91 11.17 9.41
C SER A 145 -16.46 10.84 7.99
N THR A 146 -16.32 9.55 7.71
CA THR A 146 -16.05 8.99 6.39
C THR A 146 -17.34 8.67 5.61
N GLU A 147 -18.51 8.78 6.26
CA GLU A 147 -19.82 8.55 5.62
C GLU A 147 -20.27 9.74 4.76
N VAL A 148 -19.72 10.93 5.02
CA VAL A 148 -20.03 12.16 4.29
C VAL A 148 -19.02 12.36 3.18
N THR A 149 -19.45 12.21 1.93
CA THR A 149 -18.61 12.45 0.76
C THR A 149 -18.18 13.93 0.70
N PRO A 150 -16.88 14.24 0.60
CA PRO A 150 -16.39 15.61 0.43
C PRO A 150 -16.94 16.25 -0.84
N MET A 151 -17.30 17.53 -0.79
CA MET A 151 -17.86 18.25 -1.94
C MET A 151 -17.02 19.46 -2.34
N PRO A 152 -16.70 19.62 -3.63
CA PRO A 152 -15.99 20.79 -4.12
C PRO A 152 -16.94 22.00 -4.19
N ARG A 153 -16.43 23.19 -3.89
CA ARG A 153 -17.15 24.46 -3.89
C ARG A 153 -16.83 25.27 -5.15
#